data_AF-A0AAV7QWG3-F1
#
_entry.id   AF-A0AAV7QWG3-F1
#
_cell.length_a   1.000
_cell.length_b   1.000
_cell.length_c   1.000
_cell.angle_alpha   90.00
_cell.angle_beta   90.00
_cell.angle_gamma   90.00
#
_symmetry.space_group_name_H-M   'P 1'
#
loop_
_entity.id
_entity.type
_entity.pdbx_description
1 polymer ?
#
loop_
_entity_poly.entity_id
_entity_poly.type
_entity_poly.pdbx_seq_one_letter_code
_entity_poly.pdbx_strand_id
1 'polypeptide(L)'
;MASIPVLEPFIDGPPSALAARWKEWVDRLETYFAATAWENDRRHPMLLHLGGAAIHKLGRSVVEKGPPYTYQPLKQALTAHFEPLANPDYENFLLRRHR
;
A
#
# COMPACT_ATOMS: atom_id res chain seq x y z
N MET A 1 22.19 -20.70 4.21
CA MET A 1 20.81 -20.31 3.82
C MET A 1 20.69 -18.82 4.09
N ALA A 2 20.40 -17.99 3.09
CA ALA A 2 20.17 -16.57 3.31
C ALA A 2 18.86 -16.43 4.11
N SER A 3 18.94 -15.91 5.33
CA SER A 3 17.75 -15.59 6.12
C SER A 3 17.07 -14.42 5.42
N ILE A 4 15.89 -14.65 4.85
CA ILE A 4 15.09 -13.57 4.26
C ILE A 4 14.74 -12.62 5.42
N PRO A 5 15.11 -11.34 5.36
CA PRO A 5 14.79 -10.40 6.42
C PRO A 5 13.27 -10.31 6.55
N VAL A 6 12.78 -10.34 7.80
CA VAL A 6 11.36 -10.21 8.10
C VAL A 6 10.88 -8.86 7.55
N LEU A 7 9.79 -8.88 6.79
CA LEU A 7 9.16 -7.65 6.34
C LEU A 7 8.53 -6.96 7.54
N GLU A 8 9.03 -5.76 7.86
CA GLU A 8 8.47 -4.94 8.92
C GLU A 8 7.10 -4.40 8.51
N PRO A 9 6.16 -4.25 9.47
CA PRO A 9 4.84 -3.71 9.18
C PRO A 9 4.92 -2.27 8.70
N PHE A 10 3.92 -1.86 7.91
CA PHE A 10 3.81 -0.46 7.50
C PHE A 10 3.50 0.41 8.72
N ILE A 11 4.32 1.42 8.96
CA ILE A 11 4.17 2.39 10.04
C ILE A 11 3.81 3.73 9.42
N ASP A 12 2.62 4.21 9.76
CA ASP A 12 2.16 5.55 9.39
C ASP A 12 3.16 6.61 9.89
N GLY A 13 3.52 7.52 9.00
CA GLY A 13 4.48 8.58 9.26
C GLY A 13 3.88 9.97 9.00
N PRO A 14 4.71 11.03 8.99
CA PRO A 14 4.24 12.36 8.62
C PRO A 14 3.60 12.35 7.22
N PRO A 15 2.48 13.07 7.00
CA PRO A 15 1.72 13.03 5.74
C PRO A 15 2.56 13.32 4.50
N SER A 16 3.55 14.22 4.63
CA SER A 16 4.47 14.63 3.56
C SER A 16 5.34 13.51 3.00
N ALA A 17 5.54 12.42 3.75
CA ALA A 17 6.35 11.27 3.33
C ALA A 17 5.51 9.99 3.16
N LEU A 18 4.21 10.04 3.41
CA LEU A 18 3.38 8.83 3.51
C LEU A 18 3.32 8.06 2.19
N ALA A 19 3.18 8.77 1.07
CA ALA A 19 3.18 8.18 -0.27
C ALA A 19 4.51 7.51 -0.62
N ALA A 20 5.64 8.17 -0.30
CA ALA A 20 6.98 7.64 -0.57
C ALA A 20 7.26 6.39 0.29
N ARG A 21 6.90 6.43 1.57
CA ARG A 21 7.03 5.29 2.50
C ARG A 21 6.14 4.13 2.09
N TRP A 22 4.91 4.40 1.62
CA TRP A 22 4.03 3.36 1.11
C TRP A 22 4.66 2.68 -0.12
N LYS A 23 5.17 3.46 -1.07
CA LYS A 23 5.83 2.93 -2.26
C LYS A 23 7.04 2.06 -1.92
N GLU A 24 7.90 2.52 -1.01
CA GLU A 24 9.06 1.75 -0.53
C GLU A 24 8.64 0.45 0.16
N TRP A 25 7.61 0.51 1.00
CA TRP A 25 7.11 -0.67 1.70
C TRP A 25 6.51 -1.70 0.74
N VAL A 26 5.73 -1.26 -0.26
CA VAL A 26 5.18 -2.14 -1.31
C VAL A 26 6.30 -2.79 -2.13
N ASP A 27 7.37 -2.06 -2.45
CA ASP A 27 8.52 -2.61 -3.18
C ASP A 27 9.25 -3.70 -2.37
N ARG A 28 9.42 -3.48 -1.06
CA ARG A 28 9.93 -4.49 -0.11
C ARG A 28 9.01 -5.71 -0.04
N LEU A 29 7.68 -5.51 -0.06
CA LEU A 29 6.70 -6.59 -0.08
C LEU A 29 6.77 -7.44 -1.36
N GLU A 30 6.86 -6.81 -2.53
CA GLU A 30 7.00 -7.54 -3.80
C GLU A 30 8.30 -8.35 -3.84
N THR A 31 9.40 -7.76 -3.35
CA THR A 31 10.69 -8.47 -3.20
C THR A 31 10.56 -9.65 -2.25
N TYR A 32 9.84 -9.49 -1.13
CA TYR A 32 9.58 -10.58 -0.19
C TYR A 32 8.80 -11.71 -0.87
N PHE A 33 7.72 -11.42 -1.59
CA PHE A 33 6.94 -12.44 -2.31
C PHE A 33 7.74 -13.15 -3.40
N ALA A 34 8.60 -12.43 -4.10
CA ALA A 34 9.51 -13.02 -5.09
C ALA A 34 10.52 -13.97 -4.43
N ALA A 35 11.10 -13.57 -3.30
CA ALA A 35 12.09 -14.37 -2.57
C ALA A 35 11.50 -15.61 -1.89
N THR A 36 10.23 -15.56 -1.50
CA THR A 36 9.53 -16.65 -0.79
C THR A 36 8.59 -17.48 -1.67
N ALA A 37 8.56 -17.20 -2.98
CA ALA A 37 7.77 -17.93 -4.00
C ALA A 37 6.27 -18.07 -3.66
N TRP A 38 5.64 -17.00 -3.18
CA TRP A 38 4.21 -17.05 -2.84
C TRP A 38 3.30 -17.08 -4.07
N GLU A 39 2.34 -17.99 -4.05
CA GLU A 39 1.21 -18.07 -4.97
C GLU A 39 0.34 -16.82 -4.87
N ASN A 40 -0.21 -16.38 -6.01
CA ASN A 40 -1.02 -15.16 -6.09
C ASN A 40 -2.21 -15.13 -5.12
N ASP A 41 -2.85 -16.28 -4.90
CA ASP A 41 -4.02 -16.38 -4.01
C ASP A 41 -3.68 -16.10 -2.55
N ARG A 42 -2.42 -16.35 -2.16
CA ARG A 42 -1.93 -16.12 -0.80
C ARG A 42 -1.37 -14.71 -0.60
N ARG A 43 -1.10 -13.96 -1.67
CA ARG A 43 -0.55 -12.59 -1.57
C ARG A 43 -1.56 -11.60 -0.99
N HIS A 44 -2.86 -11.77 -1.26
CA HIS A 44 -3.92 -10.93 -0.68
C HIS A 44 -3.89 -10.97 0.86
N PRO A 45 -4.11 -12.13 1.52
CA PRO A 45 -4.16 -12.16 2.98
C PRO A 45 -2.82 -11.73 3.60
N MET A 46 -1.70 -11.99 2.91
CA MET A 46 -0.39 -11.57 3.39
C MET A 46 -0.15 -10.07 3.30
N LEU A 47 -0.66 -9.38 2.29
CA LEU A 47 -0.62 -7.91 2.24
C LEU A 47 -1.29 -7.29 3.48
N LEU A 48 -2.47 -7.82 3.87
CA LEU A 48 -3.20 -7.33 5.05
C LEU A 48 -2.51 -7.71 6.37
N HIS A 49 -1.94 -8.92 6.44
CA HIS A 49 -1.24 -9.40 7.63
C HIS A 49 0.08 -8.67 7.85
N LEU A 50 0.93 -8.61 6.82
CA LEU A 50 2.24 -7.97 6.87
C LEU A 50 2.13 -6.45 6.91
N GLY A 51 1.08 -5.85 6.33
CA GLY A 51 0.84 -4.41 6.39
C GLY A 51 0.50 -3.88 7.79
N GLY A 52 0.18 -4.76 8.75
CA GLY A 52 -0.17 -4.37 10.11
C GLY A 52 -1.59 -3.83 10.26
N ALA A 53 -1.93 -3.39 11.47
CA ALA A 53 -3.31 -3.07 11.85
C ALA A 53 -3.95 -1.94 11.02
N ALA A 54 -3.17 -0.91 10.67
CA ALA A 54 -3.63 0.23 9.89
C ALA A 54 -4.05 -0.20 8.48
N ILE A 55 -3.17 -0.92 7.77
CA ILE A 55 -3.43 -1.45 6.43
C ILE A 55 -4.53 -2.51 6.46
N HIS A 56 -4.59 -3.36 7.49
CA HIS A 56 -5.66 -4.33 7.64
C HIS A 56 -7.04 -3.63 7.76
N LYS A 57 -7.13 -2.57 8.58
CA LYS A 57 -8.37 -1.80 8.75
C LYS A 57 -8.75 -1.07 7.46
N LEU A 58 -7.78 -0.44 6.79
CA LEU A 58 -7.98 0.26 5.54
C LEU A 58 -8.43 -0.70 4.42
N GLY A 59 -7.74 -1.83 4.29
CA GLY A 59 -8.07 -2.88 3.33
C GLY A 59 -9.47 -3.45 3.56
N ARG A 60 -9.88 -3.68 4.80
CA ARG A 60 -11.26 -4.08 5.11
C ARG A 60 -12.28 -3.03 4.66
N SER A 61 -12.02 -1.75 4.91
CA SER A 61 -12.92 -0.66 4.46
C SER A 61 -13.01 -0.54 2.93
N VAL A 62 -11.95 -0.90 2.21
CA VAL A 62 -11.94 -0.96 0.74
C VAL A 62 -12.72 -2.17 0.24
N VAL A 63 -12.53 -3.34 0.86
CA VAL A 63 -13.21 -4.60 0.49
C VAL A 63 -14.71 -4.54 0.76
N GLU A 64 -15.15 -3.92 1.87
CA GLU A 64 -16.58 -3.72 2.17
C GLU A 64 -17.32 -2.88 1.12
N LYS A 65 -16.60 -2.11 0.31
CA LYS A 65 -17.15 -1.22 -0.73
C LYS A 65 -17.16 -1.84 -2.13
N GLY A 66 -16.70 -3.08 -2.31
CA GLY A 66 -16.54 -3.67 -3.66
C GLY A 66 -16.57 -5.20 -3.71
N PRO A 67 -16.38 -5.79 -4.91
CA PRO A 67 -16.31 -7.25 -5.11
C PRO A 67 -15.07 -7.86 -4.41
N PRO A 68 -14.97 -9.20 -4.27
CA PRO A 68 -13.80 -9.84 -3.68
C PRO A 68 -12.52 -9.39 -4.40
N TYR A 69 -11.73 -8.54 -3.74
CA TYR A 69 -10.53 -7.98 -4.32
C TYR A 69 -9.47 -9.08 -4.46
N THR A 70 -8.90 -9.28 -5.64
CA THR A 70 -7.64 -10.01 -5.77
C THR A 70 -6.48 -9.11 -5.29
N TYR A 71 -5.28 -9.68 -5.13
CA TYR A 71 -4.12 -8.94 -4.60
C TYR A 71 -3.87 -7.59 -5.31
N GLN A 72 -3.97 -7.58 -6.64
CA GLN A 72 -3.58 -6.43 -7.45
C GLN A 72 -4.58 -5.25 -7.38
N PRO A 73 -5.91 -5.48 -7.51
CA PRO A 73 -6.92 -4.48 -7.20
C PRO A 73 -6.83 -3.90 -5.78
N LEU A 74 -6.58 -4.74 -4.77
CA LEU A 74 -6.43 -4.27 -3.38
C LEU A 74 -5.20 -3.38 -3.23
N LYS A 75 -4.07 -3.79 -3.80
CA LYS A 75 -2.83 -3.00 -3.82
C LYS A 75 -3.05 -1.64 -4.48
N GLN A 76 -3.75 -1.61 -5.62
CA GLN A 76 -4.06 -0.36 -6.33
C GLN A 76 -4.95 0.57 -5.49
N ALA A 77 -5.99 0.03 -4.86
CA ALA A 77 -6.88 0.83 -4.01
C ALA A 77 -6.17 1.40 -2.77
N LEU A 78 -5.27 0.62 -2.16
CA LEU A 78 -4.44 1.12 -1.06
C LEU A 78 -3.44 2.17 -1.55
N THR A 79 -2.76 1.96 -2.68
CA THR A 79 -1.87 2.97 -3.25
C THR A 79 -2.60 4.27 -3.56
N ALA A 80 -3.80 4.20 -4.14
CA ALA A 80 -4.63 5.37 -4.40
C ALA A 80 -5.09 6.09 -3.13
N HIS A 81 -5.11 5.44 -1.97
CA HIS A 81 -5.36 6.10 -0.69
C HIS A 81 -4.15 6.93 -0.22
N PHE A 82 -2.94 6.49 -0.54
CA PHE A 82 -1.69 7.15 -0.13
C PHE A 82 -1.15 8.16 -1.15
N GLU A 83 -1.47 8.02 -2.45
CA GLU A 83 -1.08 8.94 -3.53
C GLU A 83 -1.59 10.39 -3.41
N PRO A 84 -2.86 10.68 -3.05
CA PRO A 84 -3.34 12.06 -2.96
C PRO A 84 -2.61 12.88 -1.89
N LEU A 85 -1.92 12.23 -0.94
CA LEU A 85 -1.08 12.90 0.06
C LEU A 85 0.30 13.31 -0.47
N ALA A 86 0.66 12.93 -1.70
CA ALA A 86 1.96 13.24 -2.28
C ALA A 86 2.08 14.67 -2.80
N ASN A 87 0.98 15.40 -3.00
CA ASN A 87 1.06 16.68 -3.74
C ASN A 87 -0.04 17.72 -3.42
N PRO A 88 -0.10 18.24 -2.19
CA PRO A 88 -0.96 19.39 -1.87
C PRO A 88 -0.63 20.64 -2.72
N ASP A 89 0.61 20.77 -3.21
CA ASP A 89 1.02 21.85 -4.12
C ASP A 89 0.49 21.68 -5.55
N TYR A 90 0.34 20.45 -6.04
CA TYR A 90 -0.22 20.20 -7.37
C TYR A 90 -1.74 20.43 -7.42
N GLU A 91 -2.47 20.04 -6.39
CA GLU A 91 -3.91 20.37 -6.28
C GLU A 91 -4.12 21.89 -6.18
N ASN A 92 -3.31 22.60 -5.39
CA ASN A 92 -3.33 24.07 -5.34
C ASN A 92 -2.93 24.72 -6.67
N PHE A 93 -1.95 24.16 -7.39
CA PHE A 93 -1.54 24.65 -8.71
C PHE A 93 -2.67 24.49 -9.75
N LEU A 94 -3.36 23.34 -9.76
CA LEU A 94 -4.52 23.11 -10.63
C LEU A 94 -5.68 24.07 -10.30
N LEU A 95 -5.96 24.30 -9.02
CA LEU A 95 -6.98 25.27 -8.59
C LEU A 95 -6.62 26.72 -8.97
N ARG A 96 -5.34 27.10 -8.90
CA ARG A 96 -4.87 28.44 -9.29
C ARG A 96 -4.84 28.66 -10.81
N ARG A 97 -4.67 27.60 -11.60
CA ARG A 97 -4.66 27.68 -13.09
C ARG A 97 -6.06 27.79 -13.70
N HIS A 98 -7.11 27.45 -12.95
CA HIS A 98 -8.51 27.55 -13.36
C HIS A 98 -9.24 28.80 -12.81
N ARG A 99 -8.51 29.81 -12.34
CA ARG A 99 -9.05 31.11 -11.91
C ARG A 99 -8.51 32.22 -12.79
#